data_AF-A0A1F9NMI4-F1
#
_entry.id   AF-A0A1F9NMI4-F1
#
_cell.length_a   1.000
_cell.length_b   1.000
_cell.length_c   1.000
_cell.angle_alpha   90.00
_cell.angle_beta   90.00
_cell.angle_gamma   90.00
#
_symmetry.space_group_name_H-M   'P 1'
#
loop_
_entity.id
_entity.type
_entity.pdbx_description
1 polymer ?
#
loop_
_entity_poly.entity_id
_entity_poly.type
_entity_poly.pdbx_seq_one_letter_code
_entity_poly.pdbx_strand_id
1 'polypeptide(L)'
;MALSENDIRELRVAKELLEDPSLTAKIGSLLGTPIEIAFDKLPKNWSVAVNDATKKSIEKALDVAIWTMDQSEQTPPSNWWHKFAVGTTGAAGGFFGLPALAIELPVSTTIMLRSIADIARSEGEDLRFPDGKLQCIQVLALGGNSKSDNGAEAGYFAARAALAKALSEATSHLAEKGFAQKGAPALIKLIAKVASRFSIVVSEKAAAQAVPIVGAAGGAFINTMFIGHFQDMGRGHFIVRRLERTHGPEEVRRIYDSL
;
A
#
# COMPACT_ATOMS: atom_id res chain seq x y z
N MET A 1 -3.30 1.82 29.84
CA MET A 1 -4.67 1.46 30.25
C MET A 1 -5.02 0.18 29.51
N ALA A 2 -5.57 -0.84 30.17
CA ALA A 2 -5.94 -2.08 29.48
C ALA A 2 -6.93 -1.78 28.33
N LEU A 3 -6.79 -2.47 27.20
CA LEU A 3 -7.71 -2.34 26.07
C LEU A 3 -9.12 -2.76 26.49
N SER A 4 -10.14 -2.03 26.03
CA SER A 4 -11.53 -2.45 26.21
C SER A 4 -11.87 -3.64 25.31
N GLU A 5 -12.96 -4.34 25.60
CA GLU A 5 -13.49 -5.40 24.72
C GLU A 5 -13.74 -4.90 23.28
N ASN A 6 -14.10 -3.63 23.11
CA ASN A 6 -14.27 -3.05 21.78
C ASN A 6 -12.92 -2.87 21.07
N ASP A 7 -11.92 -2.34 21.78
CA ASP A 7 -10.56 -2.17 21.23
C ASP A 7 -9.95 -3.51 20.84
N ILE A 8 -10.18 -4.57 21.62
CA ILE A 8 -9.71 -5.92 21.30
C ILE A 8 -10.39 -6.45 20.03
N ARG A 9 -11.71 -6.22 19.85
CA ARG A 9 -12.40 -6.60 18.61
C ARG A 9 -11.86 -5.85 17.41
N GLU A 10 -11.65 -4.54 17.53
CA GLU A 10 -11.09 -3.72 16.45
C GLU A 10 -9.66 -4.15 16.12
N LEU A 11 -8.85 -4.47 17.14
CA LEU A 11 -7.49 -4.97 16.95
C LEU A 11 -7.47 -6.35 16.27
N ARG A 12 -8.44 -7.22 16.54
CA ARG A 12 -8.61 -8.49 15.83
C ARG A 12 -8.93 -8.27 14.36
N VAL A 13 -9.88 -7.37 14.07
CA VAL A 13 -10.17 -6.98 12.67
C VAL A 13 -8.92 -6.42 11.99
N ALA A 14 -8.15 -5.57 12.69
CA ALA A 14 -6.91 -5.05 12.14
C ALA A 14 -5.90 -6.17 11.85
N LYS A 15 -5.73 -7.14 12.74
CA LYS A 15 -4.88 -8.31 12.53
C LYS A 15 -5.31 -9.13 11.32
N GLU A 16 -6.58 -9.46 11.23
CA GLU A 16 -7.15 -10.20 10.09
C GLU A 16 -6.88 -9.47 8.77
N LEU A 17 -7.08 -8.15 8.73
CA LEU A 17 -6.80 -7.35 7.53
C LEU A 17 -5.30 -7.29 7.20
N LEU A 18 -4.43 -7.17 8.20
CA LEU A 18 -2.99 -6.97 8.02
C LEU A 18 -2.20 -8.26 7.73
N GLU A 19 -2.72 -9.40 8.19
CA GLU A 19 -2.12 -10.73 8.00
C GLU A 19 -2.87 -11.56 6.94
N ASP A 20 -3.83 -10.94 6.25
CA ASP A 20 -4.60 -11.53 5.16
C ASP A 20 -3.69 -12.09 4.04
N PRO A 21 -4.10 -13.15 3.32
CA PRO A 21 -3.27 -13.75 2.27
C PRO A 21 -2.80 -12.74 1.22
N SER A 22 -1.61 -12.98 0.68
CA SER A 22 -1.02 -12.13 -0.35
C SER A 22 -1.93 -11.97 -1.56
N LEU A 23 -1.75 -10.88 -2.32
CA LEU A 23 -2.52 -10.62 -3.53
C LEU A 23 -2.41 -11.78 -4.53
N THR A 24 -1.22 -12.40 -4.65
CA THR A 24 -1.03 -13.65 -5.39
C THR A 24 -1.98 -14.76 -4.97
N ALA A 25 -2.14 -15.00 -3.67
CA ALA A 25 -3.02 -16.07 -3.17
C ALA A 25 -4.50 -15.78 -3.50
N LYS A 26 -4.92 -14.51 -3.40
CA LYS A 26 -6.27 -14.06 -3.79
C LYS A 26 -6.52 -14.23 -5.30
N ILE A 27 -5.54 -13.87 -6.13
CA ILE A 27 -5.64 -14.02 -7.58
C ILE A 27 -5.62 -15.50 -7.98
N GLY A 28 -4.69 -16.29 -7.44
CA GLY A 28 -4.51 -17.70 -7.77
C GLY A 28 -5.69 -18.58 -7.36
N SER A 29 -6.25 -18.36 -6.17
CA SER A 29 -7.45 -19.08 -5.71
C SER A 29 -8.67 -18.86 -6.61
N LEU A 30 -8.77 -17.69 -7.24
CA LEU A 30 -9.86 -17.36 -8.13
C LEU A 30 -9.64 -17.83 -9.58
N LEU A 31 -8.43 -17.64 -10.11
CA LEU A 31 -8.12 -18.00 -11.50
C LEU A 31 -7.84 -19.50 -11.68
N GLY A 32 -7.61 -20.24 -10.59
CA GLY A 32 -7.31 -21.68 -10.61
C GLY A 32 -5.96 -22.02 -11.25
N THR A 33 -5.16 -21.01 -11.61
CA THR A 33 -3.83 -21.17 -12.22
C THR A 33 -2.76 -20.56 -11.31
N PRO A 34 -1.65 -21.28 -11.05
CA PRO A 34 -0.51 -20.74 -10.33
C PRO A 34 0.04 -19.49 -11.02
N ILE A 35 0.25 -18.41 -10.27
CA ILE A 35 0.75 -17.14 -10.81
C ILE A 35 2.20 -17.28 -11.30
N GLU A 36 2.92 -18.27 -10.78
CA GLU A 36 4.30 -18.61 -11.12
C GLU A 36 4.45 -18.87 -12.62
N ILE A 37 3.45 -19.52 -13.23
CA ILE A 37 3.41 -19.77 -14.69
C ILE A 37 3.31 -18.46 -15.47
N ALA A 38 2.70 -17.43 -14.89
CA ALA A 38 2.57 -16.13 -15.52
C ALA A 38 3.88 -15.33 -15.47
N PHE A 39 4.71 -15.53 -14.44
CA PHE A 39 6.04 -14.94 -14.36
C PHE A 39 6.97 -15.44 -15.48
N ASP A 40 6.88 -16.71 -15.87
CA ASP A 40 7.66 -17.27 -16.98
C ASP A 40 7.36 -16.62 -18.34
N LYS A 41 6.19 -15.97 -18.46
CA LYS A 41 5.78 -15.27 -19.68
C LYS A 41 6.22 -13.81 -19.72
N LEU A 42 6.77 -13.27 -18.63
CA LEU A 42 7.28 -11.91 -18.60
C LEU A 42 8.62 -11.80 -19.36
N PRO A 43 8.89 -10.67 -20.04
CA PRO A 43 10.16 -10.45 -20.72
C PRO A 43 11.32 -10.37 -19.72
N LYS A 44 12.54 -10.74 -20.13
CA LYS A 44 13.71 -10.88 -19.25
C LYS A 44 14.07 -9.64 -18.40
N ASN A 45 13.64 -8.44 -18.79
CA ASN A 45 13.89 -7.17 -18.12
C ASN A 45 12.68 -6.64 -17.31
N TRP A 46 11.65 -7.46 -17.08
CA TRP A 46 10.43 -7.04 -16.41
C TRP A 46 10.68 -6.44 -15.03
N SER A 47 11.62 -7.02 -14.26
CA SER A 47 11.90 -6.60 -12.88
C SER A 47 12.45 -5.18 -12.80
N VAL A 48 13.29 -4.78 -13.77
CA VAL A 48 13.83 -3.42 -13.86
C VAL A 48 12.72 -2.43 -14.19
N ALA A 49 11.86 -2.76 -15.16
CA ALA A 49 10.74 -1.91 -15.55
C ALA A 49 9.73 -1.72 -14.41
N VAL A 50 9.40 -2.80 -13.70
CA VAL A 50 8.50 -2.75 -12.54
C VAL A 50 9.10 -1.93 -11.41
N ASN A 51 10.38 -2.13 -11.08
CA ASN A 51 11.04 -1.36 -10.02
C ASN A 51 11.11 0.15 -10.34
N ASP A 52 11.44 0.52 -11.58
CA ASP A 52 11.46 1.92 -12.01
C ASP A 52 10.07 2.56 -11.99
N ALA A 53 9.06 1.86 -12.53
CA ALA A 53 7.67 2.31 -12.49
C ALA A 53 7.19 2.47 -11.04
N THR A 54 7.53 1.54 -10.15
CA THR A 54 7.16 1.56 -8.72
C THR A 54 7.77 2.78 -8.03
N LYS A 55 9.07 3.02 -8.23
CA LYS A 55 9.78 4.16 -7.65
C LYS A 55 9.16 5.49 -8.10
N LYS A 56 8.97 5.66 -9.42
CA LYS A 56 8.31 6.85 -10.00
C LYS A 56 6.89 7.03 -9.48
N SER A 57 6.17 5.93 -9.32
CA SER A 57 4.81 5.96 -8.78
C SER A 57 4.80 6.50 -7.37
N ILE A 58 5.66 6.00 -6.48
CA ILE A 58 5.79 6.46 -5.09
C ILE A 58 6.26 7.92 -5.03
N GLU A 59 7.24 8.32 -5.83
CA GLU A 59 7.70 9.72 -5.92
C GLU A 59 6.55 10.66 -6.32
N LYS A 60 5.80 10.29 -7.36
CA LYS A 60 4.63 11.06 -7.81
C LYS A 60 3.53 11.10 -6.77
N ALA A 61 3.28 9.96 -6.14
CA ALA A 61 2.32 9.78 -5.08
C ALA A 61 2.65 10.68 -3.86
N LEU A 62 3.91 10.71 -3.46
CA LEU A 62 4.39 11.54 -2.36
C LEU A 62 4.26 13.02 -2.70
N ASP A 63 4.60 13.43 -3.92
CA ASP A 63 4.30 14.77 -4.40
C ASP A 63 2.79 15.08 -4.25
N VAL A 64 1.91 14.23 -4.76
CA VAL A 64 0.46 14.48 -4.62
C VAL A 64 0.02 14.49 -3.15
N ALA A 65 0.52 13.57 -2.32
CA ALA A 65 0.21 13.46 -0.90
C ALA A 65 0.60 14.72 -0.14
N ILE A 66 1.81 15.21 -0.37
CA ILE A 66 2.34 16.44 0.23
C ILE A 66 1.44 17.64 -0.13
N TRP A 67 1.05 17.76 -1.40
CA TRP A 67 0.39 18.96 -1.92
C TRP A 67 -1.15 18.96 -1.79
N THR A 68 -1.79 17.79 -1.61
CA THR A 68 -3.26 17.68 -1.71
C THR A 68 -3.94 17.08 -0.49
N MET A 69 -3.20 16.49 0.45
CA MET A 69 -3.80 15.85 1.64
C MET A 69 -4.05 16.81 2.81
N ASP A 70 -3.59 18.07 2.71
CA ASP A 70 -3.85 19.11 3.72
C ASP A 70 -5.27 19.68 3.67
N GLN A 71 -6.01 19.45 2.57
CA GLN A 71 -7.33 20.05 2.39
C GLN A 71 -8.36 19.40 3.31
N SER A 72 -8.84 20.20 4.25
CA SER A 72 -9.73 19.88 5.38
C SER A 72 -11.20 19.68 4.99
N GLU A 73 -11.52 19.39 3.73
CA GLU A 73 -12.90 19.14 3.38
C GLU A 73 -13.28 17.74 3.86
N GLN A 74 -14.14 17.70 4.89
CA GLN A 74 -14.91 16.53 5.33
C GLN A 74 -15.86 16.07 4.22
N THR A 75 -15.32 15.74 3.05
CA THR A 75 -16.09 15.07 2.02
C THR A 75 -16.26 13.62 2.46
N PRO A 76 -17.50 13.09 2.48
CA PRO A 76 -17.73 11.68 2.78
C PRO A 76 -16.85 10.83 1.86
N PRO A 77 -16.34 9.66 2.32
CA PRO A 77 -15.52 8.80 1.48
C PRO A 77 -16.29 8.51 0.19
N SER A 78 -15.79 9.05 -0.92
CA SER A 78 -16.39 8.86 -2.24
C SER A 78 -16.00 7.47 -2.76
N ASN A 79 -16.45 6.45 -2.03
CA ASN A 79 -16.16 5.04 -2.27
C ASN A 79 -16.62 4.57 -3.67
N TRP A 80 -17.49 5.36 -4.33
CA TRP A 80 -18.07 5.04 -5.62
C TRP A 80 -17.33 5.69 -6.80
N TRP A 81 -16.93 6.97 -6.72
CA TRP A 81 -16.22 7.64 -7.83
C TRP A 81 -14.80 7.12 -8.03
N HIS A 82 -14.10 6.70 -6.97
CA HIS A 82 -12.76 6.12 -7.09
C HIS A 82 -12.78 4.71 -7.72
N LYS A 83 -13.86 3.94 -7.56
CA LYS A 83 -14.05 2.66 -8.26
C LYS A 83 -14.44 2.87 -9.73
N PHE A 84 -15.24 3.91 -10.03
CA PHE A 84 -15.66 4.23 -11.41
C PHE A 84 -14.53 4.82 -12.27
N ALA A 85 -13.73 5.74 -11.71
CA ALA A 85 -12.58 6.33 -12.41
C ALA A 85 -11.49 5.28 -12.73
N VAL A 86 -11.31 4.29 -11.84
CA VAL A 86 -10.40 3.15 -12.07
C VAL A 86 -10.99 2.15 -13.07
N GLY A 87 -12.31 1.96 -13.09
CA GLY A 87 -13.00 1.16 -14.11
C GLY A 87 -12.75 1.69 -15.53
N THR A 88 -12.69 3.02 -15.70
CA THR A 88 -12.38 3.64 -17.01
C THR A 88 -10.90 3.67 -17.36
N THR A 89 -9.98 3.76 -16.40
CA THR A 89 -8.52 3.69 -16.70
C THR A 89 -8.04 2.24 -16.91
N GLY A 90 -8.71 1.26 -16.31
CA GLY A 90 -8.47 -0.16 -16.56
C GLY A 90 -8.85 -0.62 -17.97
N ALA A 91 -9.80 0.06 -18.63
CA ALA A 91 -10.24 -0.27 -19.98
C ALA A 91 -9.24 0.10 -21.08
N ALA A 92 -8.37 1.10 -20.86
CA ALA A 92 -7.34 1.49 -21.83
C ALA A 92 -6.01 0.73 -21.66
N GLY A 93 -5.73 0.21 -20.46
CA GLY A 93 -4.45 -0.44 -20.13
C GLY A 93 -4.39 -1.96 -20.36
N GLY A 94 -5.54 -2.63 -20.45
CA GLY A 94 -5.64 -4.09 -20.48
C GLY A 94 -5.01 -4.81 -21.68
N PHE A 95 -4.49 -4.09 -22.68
CA PHE A 95 -3.88 -4.67 -23.88
C PHE A 95 -2.35 -4.44 -24.00
N PHE A 96 -1.75 -3.53 -23.22
CA PHE A 96 -0.38 -3.05 -23.48
C PHE A 96 0.72 -3.59 -22.54
N GLY A 97 0.39 -4.46 -21.57
CA GLY A 97 1.39 -5.12 -20.72
C GLY A 97 2.29 -4.15 -19.92
N LEU A 98 3.56 -4.53 -19.71
CA LEU A 98 4.55 -3.74 -18.94
C LEU A 98 4.71 -2.25 -19.39
N PRO A 99 4.62 -1.90 -20.68
CA PRO A 99 4.56 -0.51 -21.11
C PRO A 99 3.41 0.31 -20.50
N ALA A 100 2.22 -0.27 -20.35
CA ALA A 100 1.09 0.43 -19.72
C ALA A 100 1.31 0.65 -18.22
N LEU A 101 2.00 -0.26 -17.55
CA LEU A 101 2.36 -0.15 -16.13
C LEU A 101 3.09 1.15 -15.79
N ALA A 102 3.93 1.68 -16.70
CA ALA A 102 4.66 2.93 -16.48
C ALA A 102 3.74 4.17 -16.34
N ILE A 103 2.53 4.12 -16.91
CA ILE A 103 1.54 5.21 -16.86
C ILE A 103 0.42 4.87 -15.87
N GLU A 104 -0.05 3.64 -15.89
CA GLU A 104 -1.13 3.15 -15.03
C GLU A 104 -0.71 3.16 -13.55
N LEU A 105 0.54 2.77 -13.25
CA LEU A 105 0.98 2.61 -11.86
C LEU A 105 1.06 3.94 -11.11
N PRO A 106 1.62 5.04 -11.65
CA PRO A 106 1.60 6.33 -10.96
C PRO A 106 0.17 6.82 -10.68
N VAL A 107 -0.75 6.63 -11.62
CA VAL A 107 -2.15 7.04 -11.48
C VAL A 107 -2.86 6.20 -10.41
N SER A 108 -2.79 4.87 -10.53
CA SER A 108 -3.42 3.95 -9.57
C SER A 108 -2.83 4.10 -8.17
N THR A 109 -1.51 4.28 -8.04
CA THR A 109 -0.85 4.54 -6.75
C THR A 109 -1.32 5.84 -6.12
N THR A 110 -1.51 6.89 -6.93
CA THR A 110 -2.06 8.17 -6.43
C THR A 110 -3.49 8.03 -5.93
N ILE A 111 -4.36 7.34 -6.67
CA ILE A 111 -5.75 7.08 -6.27
C ILE A 111 -5.79 6.24 -4.98
N MET A 112 -4.96 5.20 -4.93
CA MET A 112 -4.85 4.32 -3.78
C MET A 112 -4.38 5.07 -2.53
N LEU A 113 -3.36 5.92 -2.63
CA LEU A 113 -2.92 6.74 -1.50
C LEU A 113 -3.96 7.76 -1.06
N ARG A 114 -4.74 8.34 -1.99
CA ARG A 114 -5.87 9.19 -1.62
C ARG A 114 -6.91 8.40 -0.81
N SER A 115 -7.22 7.19 -1.24
CA SER A 115 -8.12 6.32 -0.47
C SER A 115 -7.54 5.94 0.90
N ILE A 116 -6.23 5.67 1.00
CA ILE A 116 -5.56 5.37 2.26
C ILE A 116 -5.60 6.61 3.18
N ALA A 117 -5.40 7.80 2.64
CA ALA A 117 -5.51 9.05 3.38
C ALA A 117 -6.93 9.28 3.92
N ASP A 118 -7.97 8.96 3.15
CA ASP A 118 -9.35 9.05 3.64
C ASP A 118 -9.61 8.05 4.78
N ILE A 119 -9.07 6.83 4.68
CA ILE A 119 -9.10 5.84 5.77
C ILE A 119 -8.36 6.37 7.01
N ALA A 120 -7.17 6.93 6.83
CA ALA A 120 -6.37 7.51 7.91
C ALA A 120 -7.16 8.58 8.67
N ARG A 121 -7.81 9.49 7.94
CA ARG A 121 -8.68 10.53 8.53
C ARG A 121 -9.87 9.93 9.28
N SER A 122 -10.50 8.87 8.74
CA SER A 122 -11.61 8.21 9.44
C SER A 122 -11.21 7.55 10.76
N GLU A 123 -9.94 7.14 10.88
CA GLU A 123 -9.34 6.62 12.12
C GLU A 123 -8.69 7.72 12.98
N GLY A 124 -8.91 9.00 12.65
CA GLY A 124 -8.46 10.15 13.41
C GLY A 124 -6.99 10.54 13.21
N GLU A 125 -6.35 10.11 12.11
CA GLU A 125 -5.01 10.56 11.76
C GLU A 125 -5.04 12.01 11.23
N ASP A 126 -4.13 12.86 11.71
CA ASP A 126 -4.01 14.24 11.26
C ASP A 126 -2.97 14.37 10.13
N LEU A 127 -3.48 14.49 8.91
CA LEU A 127 -2.65 14.57 7.70
C LEU A 127 -2.05 15.95 7.45
N ARG A 128 -2.29 16.95 8.30
CA ARG A 128 -1.55 18.23 8.24
C ARG A 128 -0.09 18.06 8.66
N PHE A 129 0.19 17.01 9.44
CA PHE A 129 1.54 16.71 9.92
C PHE A 129 2.26 15.73 9.00
N PRO A 130 3.60 15.87 8.84
CA PRO A 130 4.40 14.97 8.01
C PRO A 130 4.27 13.49 8.38
N ASP A 131 4.15 13.17 9.68
CA ASP A 131 4.03 11.78 10.14
C ASP A 131 2.84 11.09 9.46
N GLY A 132 1.62 11.60 9.63
CA GLY A 132 0.41 11.00 9.05
C GLY A 132 0.48 10.81 7.53
N LYS A 133 1.05 11.77 6.79
CA LYS A 133 1.28 11.65 5.34
C LYS A 133 2.24 10.50 5.01
N LEU A 134 3.33 10.36 5.75
CA LEU A 134 4.31 9.31 5.53
C LEU A 134 3.81 7.92 5.98
N GLN A 135 2.91 7.84 6.96
CA GLN A 135 2.22 6.58 7.32
C GLN A 135 1.35 6.07 6.16
N CYS A 136 0.66 6.97 5.44
CA CYS A 136 -0.10 6.58 4.25
C CYS A 136 0.81 5.92 3.19
N ILE A 137 2.05 6.40 3.06
CA ILE A 137 3.03 5.82 2.14
C ILE A 137 3.60 4.50 2.69
N GLN A 138 3.81 4.41 4.01
CA GLN A 138 4.24 3.17 4.67
C GLN A 138 3.30 1.99 4.34
N VAL A 139 1.99 2.22 4.25
CA VAL A 139 0.99 1.19 3.87
C VAL A 139 1.36 0.45 2.58
N LEU A 140 1.94 1.13 1.60
CA LEU A 140 2.38 0.50 0.33
C LEU A 140 3.45 -0.57 0.52
N ALA A 141 4.22 -0.48 1.61
CA ALA A 141 5.28 -1.41 1.96
C ALA A 141 4.82 -2.50 2.93
N LEU A 142 3.63 -2.37 3.53
CA LEU A 142 3.04 -3.39 4.40
C LEU A 142 2.36 -4.50 3.60
N GLY A 143 1.83 -4.17 2.41
CA GLY A 143 1.12 -5.14 1.56
C GLY A 143 2.00 -6.15 0.83
N GLY A 144 3.34 -5.99 0.85
CA GLY A 144 4.29 -6.91 0.20
C GLY A 144 4.72 -8.03 1.13
N ASN A 145 3.89 -9.06 1.31
CA ASN A 145 4.32 -10.28 1.98
C ASN A 145 4.98 -11.21 0.94
N SER A 146 6.29 -11.40 1.05
CA SER A 146 7.03 -12.31 0.17
C SER A 146 7.05 -13.71 0.75
N LYS A 147 6.44 -14.67 0.04
CA LYS A 147 6.71 -16.11 0.24
C LYS A 147 8.05 -16.51 -0.40
N SER A 148 9.17 -15.88 -0.01
CA SER A 148 10.48 -16.37 -0.42
C SER A 148 11.10 -17.19 0.71
N ASP A 149 11.36 -18.46 0.43
CA ASP A 149 12.11 -19.44 1.22
C ASP A 149 13.12 -18.79 2.20
N ASN A 150 12.72 -18.63 3.46
CA ASN A 150 13.54 -18.63 4.68
C ASN A 150 12.68 -18.15 5.86
N GLY A 151 11.84 -19.05 6.40
CA GLY A 151 11.55 -19.21 7.84
C GLY A 151 11.07 -18.03 8.72
N ALA A 152 10.90 -16.82 8.21
CA ALA A 152 10.36 -15.69 8.96
C ALA A 152 9.36 -14.95 8.08
N GLU A 153 8.09 -15.35 8.18
CA GLU A 153 6.97 -14.49 7.83
C GLU A 153 7.24 -13.11 8.44
N ALA A 154 7.48 -12.10 7.61
CA ALA A 154 7.65 -10.75 8.11
C ALA A 154 6.25 -10.20 8.39
N GLY A 155 5.65 -10.63 9.51
CA GLY A 155 4.36 -10.15 9.98
C GLY A 155 4.33 -8.62 10.07
N TYR A 156 3.12 -8.06 10.15
CA TYR A 156 2.88 -6.62 10.10
C TYR A 156 3.88 -5.79 10.94
N PHE A 157 4.12 -6.16 12.20
CA PHE A 157 5.06 -5.45 13.07
C PHE A 157 6.53 -5.55 12.64
N ALA A 158 6.94 -6.66 12.02
CA ALA A 158 8.28 -6.79 11.45
C ALA A 158 8.45 -5.90 10.20
N ALA A 159 7.45 -5.88 9.33
CA ALA A 159 7.41 -4.97 8.17
C ALA A 159 7.48 -3.50 8.60
N ARG A 160 6.69 -3.13 9.61
CA ARG A 160 6.67 -1.78 10.17
C ARG A 160 8.00 -1.41 10.83
N ALA A 161 8.61 -2.33 11.60
CA ALA A 161 9.91 -2.12 12.23
C ALA A 161 11.04 -1.89 11.21
N ALA A 162 11.03 -2.63 10.09
CA ALA A 162 12.03 -2.48 9.02
C ALA A 162 12.06 -1.07 8.39
N LEU A 163 10.93 -0.36 8.45
CA LEU A 163 10.75 0.99 7.90
C LEU A 163 10.91 2.09 8.95
N ALA A 164 10.73 1.78 10.25
CA ALA A 164 10.65 2.75 11.33
C ALA A 164 11.77 3.80 11.31
N LYS A 165 13.03 3.38 11.14
CA LYS A 165 14.17 4.31 11.09
C LYS A 165 14.09 5.27 9.90
N ALA A 166 13.81 4.78 8.69
CA ALA A 166 13.75 5.63 7.50
C ALA A 166 12.55 6.60 7.55
N LEU A 167 11.44 6.13 8.12
CA LEU A 167 10.24 6.92 8.34
C LEU A 167 10.47 8.03 9.37
N SER A 168 11.13 7.71 10.49
CA SER A 168 11.51 8.69 11.52
C SER A 168 12.46 9.74 10.95
N GLU A 169 13.52 9.33 10.23
CA GLU A 169 14.47 10.25 9.58
C GLU A 169 13.76 11.19 8.60
N ALA A 170 12.84 10.67 7.79
CA ALA A 170 12.06 11.47 6.84
C ALA A 170 11.10 12.44 7.55
N THR A 171 10.46 12.01 8.64
CA THR A 171 9.54 12.85 9.43
C THR A 171 10.29 14.02 10.08
N SER A 172 11.42 13.74 10.75
CA SER A 172 12.27 14.78 11.35
C SER A 172 12.76 15.78 10.31
N HIS A 173 13.19 15.28 9.15
CA HIS A 173 13.63 16.15 8.07
C HIS A 173 12.53 17.10 7.57
N LEU A 174 11.31 16.58 7.38
CA LEU A 174 10.16 17.38 6.94
C LEU A 174 9.70 18.37 8.02
N ALA A 175 9.84 18.02 9.31
CA ALA A 175 9.54 18.93 10.41
C ALA A 175 10.53 20.12 10.47
N GLU A 176 11.82 19.88 10.21
CA GLU A 176 12.85 20.92 10.25
C GLU A 176 12.87 21.82 9.01
N LYS A 177 12.73 21.22 7.82
CA LYS A 177 12.95 21.93 6.54
C LYS A 177 11.68 22.19 5.74
N GLY A 178 10.54 21.72 6.24
CA GLY A 178 9.26 21.77 5.55
C GLY A 178 9.24 20.88 4.30
N PHE A 179 8.10 20.90 3.60
CA PHE A 179 7.86 20.08 2.41
C PHE A 179 8.52 20.63 1.13
N ALA A 180 9.29 21.72 1.22
CA ALA A 180 9.83 22.44 0.06
C ALA A 180 11.07 21.76 -0.57
N GLN A 181 11.83 20.95 0.19
CA GLN A 181 13.02 20.26 -0.34
C GLN A 181 12.67 18.91 -0.95
N LYS A 182 12.23 18.94 -2.21
CA LYS A 182 12.17 17.73 -3.05
C LYS A 182 13.56 17.12 -3.16
N GLY A 183 13.68 15.81 -2.91
CA GLY A 183 14.94 15.07 -3.04
C GLY A 183 15.80 15.01 -1.77
N ALA A 184 15.24 15.28 -0.60
CA ALA A 184 15.92 15.04 0.66
C ALA A 184 16.45 13.59 0.77
N PRO A 185 17.71 13.36 1.19
CA PRO A 185 18.28 12.02 1.28
C PRO A 185 17.45 11.05 2.14
N ALA A 186 16.87 11.54 3.24
CA ALA A 186 16.00 10.75 4.11
C ALA A 186 14.72 10.28 3.38
N LEU A 187 14.14 11.15 2.57
CA LEU A 187 12.93 10.87 1.80
C LEU A 187 13.22 9.91 0.65
N ILE A 188 14.34 10.09 -0.06
CA ILE A 188 14.82 9.16 -1.10
C ILE A 188 15.03 7.76 -0.51
N LYS A 189 15.65 7.67 0.67
CA LYS A 189 15.88 6.40 1.37
C LYS A 189 14.57 5.73 1.79
N LEU A 190 13.60 6.50 2.29
CA LEU A 190 12.25 5.98 2.60
C LEU A 190 11.57 5.45 1.33
N ILE A 191 11.54 6.24 0.26
CA ILE A 191 10.97 5.84 -1.03
C ILE A 191 11.60 4.56 -1.53
N ALA A 192 12.93 4.43 -1.49
CA ALA A 192 13.63 3.22 -1.93
C ALA A 192 13.20 1.98 -1.13
N LYS A 193 13.09 2.09 0.20
CA LYS A 193 12.62 0.99 1.05
C LYS A 193 11.15 0.64 0.83
N VAL A 194 10.30 1.63 0.57
CA VAL A 194 8.89 1.39 0.25
C VAL A 194 8.77 0.74 -1.12
N ALA A 195 9.51 1.25 -2.11
CA ALA A 195 9.54 0.72 -3.47
C ALA A 195 10.00 -0.74 -3.52
N SER A 196 11.00 -1.13 -2.72
CA SER A 196 11.48 -2.51 -2.72
C SER A 196 10.45 -3.53 -2.25
N ARG A 197 9.50 -3.12 -1.40
CA ARG A 197 8.39 -3.99 -0.95
C ARG A 197 7.15 -3.85 -1.82
N PHE A 198 6.83 -2.63 -2.22
CA PHE A 198 5.69 -2.37 -3.09
C PHE A 198 5.88 -3.03 -4.46
N SER A 199 7.12 -3.05 -4.99
CA SER A 199 7.41 -3.67 -6.28
C SER A 199 7.10 -5.17 -6.30
N ILE A 200 7.12 -5.86 -5.16
CA ILE A 200 6.73 -7.27 -5.05
C ILE A 200 5.26 -7.42 -5.47
N VAL A 201 4.35 -6.69 -4.83
CA VAL A 201 2.91 -6.74 -5.15
C VAL A 201 2.60 -6.23 -6.55
N VAL A 202 3.34 -5.22 -7.02
CA VAL A 202 3.23 -4.73 -8.41
C VAL A 202 3.68 -5.79 -9.41
N SER A 203 4.70 -6.59 -9.08
CA SER A 203 5.16 -7.69 -9.92
C SER A 203 4.10 -8.79 -10.01
N GLU A 204 3.44 -9.12 -8.89
CA GLU A 204 2.31 -10.06 -8.87
C GLU A 204 1.16 -9.56 -9.75
N LYS A 205 0.81 -8.27 -9.65
CA LYS A 205 -0.16 -7.63 -10.55
C LYS A 205 0.26 -7.73 -12.01
N ALA A 206 1.53 -7.44 -12.32
CA ALA A 206 2.05 -7.47 -13.68
C ALA A 206 2.01 -8.90 -14.27
N ALA A 207 2.39 -9.91 -13.46
CA ALA A 207 2.31 -11.31 -13.84
C ALA A 207 0.85 -11.73 -14.09
N ALA A 208 -0.07 -11.39 -13.19
CA ALA A 208 -1.49 -11.69 -13.37
C ALA A 208 -2.05 -11.08 -14.67
N GLN A 209 -1.68 -9.85 -14.99
CA GLN A 209 -2.11 -9.17 -16.22
C GLN A 209 -1.42 -9.71 -17.48
N ALA A 210 -0.30 -10.44 -17.36
CA ALA A 210 0.36 -11.09 -18.49
C ALA A 210 -0.32 -12.39 -18.94
N VAL A 211 -1.27 -12.91 -18.17
CA VAL A 211 -2.06 -14.10 -18.54
C VAL A 211 -3.01 -13.74 -19.69
N PRO A 212 -2.90 -14.36 -20.89
CA PRO A 212 -3.67 -13.96 -22.07
C PRO A 212 -5.20 -14.07 -21.94
N ILE A 213 -5.68 -14.85 -20.98
CA ILE A 213 -7.12 -15.04 -20.71
C ILE A 213 -7.70 -13.82 -19.98
N VAL A 214 -6.86 -12.99 -19.36
CA VAL A 214 -7.25 -11.76 -18.68
C VAL A 214 -7.47 -10.67 -19.75
N GLY A 215 -8.68 -10.62 -20.31
CA GLY A 215 -9.10 -9.50 -21.16
C GLY A 215 -9.32 -8.20 -20.36
N ALA A 216 -9.88 -7.17 -20.99
CA ALA A 216 -10.14 -5.87 -20.32
C ALA A 216 -10.96 -5.99 -19.01
N ALA A 217 -11.93 -6.89 -18.97
CA ALA A 217 -12.70 -7.18 -17.75
C ALA A 217 -11.84 -7.80 -16.63
N GLY A 218 -10.93 -8.71 -16.98
CA GLY A 218 -9.97 -9.30 -16.04
C GLY A 218 -8.96 -8.27 -15.52
N GLY A 219 -8.48 -7.37 -16.39
CA GLY A 219 -7.59 -6.28 -15.99
C GLY A 219 -8.23 -5.30 -15.00
N ALA A 220 -9.50 -4.93 -15.23
CA ALA A 220 -10.28 -4.12 -14.29
C ALA A 220 -10.49 -4.83 -12.94
N PHE A 221 -10.71 -6.14 -12.97
CA PHE A 221 -10.89 -6.95 -11.78
C PHE A 221 -9.59 -7.05 -10.95
N ILE A 222 -8.44 -7.32 -11.58
CA ILE A 222 -7.13 -7.31 -10.91
C ILE A 222 -6.86 -5.95 -10.26
N ASN A 223 -7.18 -4.85 -10.96
CA ASN A 223 -7.05 -3.51 -10.41
C ASN A 223 -7.93 -3.27 -9.18
N THR A 224 -9.14 -3.81 -9.19
CA THR A 224 -10.05 -3.72 -8.04
C THR A 224 -9.50 -4.48 -6.83
N MET A 225 -8.98 -5.69 -7.04
CA MET A 225 -8.33 -6.46 -5.96
C MET A 225 -7.05 -5.80 -5.45
N PHE A 226 -6.24 -5.25 -6.35
CA PHE A 226 -5.03 -4.52 -5.98
C PHE A 226 -5.35 -3.33 -5.07
N ILE A 227 -6.34 -2.51 -5.43
CA ILE A 227 -6.77 -1.39 -4.59
C ILE A 227 -7.37 -1.88 -3.27
N GLY A 228 -8.24 -2.90 -3.31
CA GLY A 228 -8.85 -3.48 -2.12
C GLY A 228 -7.82 -3.95 -1.11
N HIS A 229 -6.79 -4.66 -1.58
CA HIS A 229 -5.67 -5.12 -0.75
C HIS A 229 -5.02 -3.99 0.05
N PHE A 230 -4.69 -2.87 -0.60
CA PHE A 230 -4.07 -1.74 0.10
C PHE A 230 -5.04 -0.91 0.93
N GLN A 231 -6.35 -0.94 0.62
CA GLN A 231 -7.38 -0.38 1.49
C GLN A 231 -7.49 -1.19 2.79
N ASP A 232 -7.44 -2.51 2.72
CA ASP A 232 -7.44 -3.40 3.88
C ASP A 232 -6.18 -3.18 4.74
N MET A 233 -5.01 -3.13 4.11
CA MET A 233 -3.74 -2.77 4.78
C MET A 233 -3.83 -1.41 5.46
N GLY A 234 -4.38 -0.41 4.77
CA GLY A 234 -4.55 0.94 5.31
C GLY A 234 -5.47 0.94 6.53
N ARG A 235 -6.62 0.28 6.44
CA ARG A 235 -7.59 0.19 7.53
C ARG A 235 -6.98 -0.49 8.76
N GLY A 236 -6.38 -1.67 8.58
CA GLY A 236 -5.75 -2.35 9.71
C GLY A 236 -4.61 -1.53 10.32
N HIS A 237 -3.76 -0.91 9.49
CA HIS A 237 -2.64 -0.09 9.98
C HIS A 237 -3.12 1.11 10.80
N PHE A 238 -4.15 1.83 10.33
CA PHE A 238 -4.65 3.00 11.03
C PHE A 238 -5.52 2.68 12.24
N ILE A 239 -6.20 1.53 12.28
CA ILE A 239 -6.80 1.00 13.52
C ILE A 239 -5.71 0.76 14.57
N VAL A 240 -4.63 0.05 14.20
CA VAL A 240 -3.51 -0.19 15.14
C VAL A 240 -2.97 1.15 15.64
N ARG A 241 -2.65 2.09 14.74
CA ARG A 241 -2.13 3.41 15.14
C ARG A 241 -3.08 4.16 16.07
N ARG A 242 -4.39 4.13 15.81
CA ARG A 242 -5.39 4.76 16.69
C ARG A 242 -5.34 4.16 18.08
N LEU A 243 -5.31 2.83 18.19
CA LEU A 243 -5.21 2.16 19.48
C LEU A 243 -3.87 2.44 20.18
N GLU A 244 -2.76 2.52 19.44
CA GLU A 244 -1.44 2.84 20.01
C GLU A 244 -1.40 4.26 20.60
N ARG A 245 -2.09 5.23 20.00
CA ARG A 245 -2.20 6.60 20.56
C ARG A 245 -2.90 6.61 21.92
N THR A 246 -3.87 5.73 22.14
CA THR A 246 -4.68 5.71 23.37
C THR A 246 -4.09 4.77 24.44
N HIS A 247 -3.54 3.61 24.03
CA HIS A 247 -3.11 2.54 24.95
C HIS A 247 -1.60 2.36 25.03
N GLY A 248 -0.84 2.95 24.10
CA GLY A 248 0.60 2.78 23.95
C GLY A 248 0.97 1.61 23.03
N PRO A 249 2.10 1.70 22.32
CA PRO A 249 2.50 0.72 21.31
C PRO A 249 2.82 -0.67 21.87
N GLU A 250 3.42 -0.73 23.06
CA GLU A 250 3.81 -2.00 23.68
C GLU A 250 2.60 -2.85 24.06
N GLU A 251 1.57 -2.22 24.62
CA GLU A 251 0.36 -2.92 25.06
C GLU A 251 -0.47 -3.41 23.86
N VAL A 252 -0.64 -2.56 22.84
CA VAL A 252 -1.34 -2.95 21.60
C VAL A 252 -0.63 -4.12 20.94
N ARG A 253 0.70 -4.09 20.85
CA ARG A 253 1.48 -5.21 20.28
C ARG A 253 1.32 -6.49 21.10
N ARG A 254 1.41 -6.39 22.43
CA ARG A 254 1.24 -7.55 23.33
C ARG A 254 -0.09 -8.24 23.12
N ILE A 255 -1.18 -7.47 23.01
CA ILE A 255 -2.52 -8.03 22.74
C ILE A 255 -2.59 -8.58 21.31
N TYR A 256 -2.10 -7.84 20.31
CA TYR A 256 -2.08 -8.26 18.91
C TYR A 256 -1.40 -9.62 18.71
N ASP A 257 -0.25 -9.83 19.37
CA ASP A 257 0.51 -11.09 19.29
C ASP A 257 -0.23 -12.26 19.99
N SER A 258 -1.20 -11.96 20.87
CA SER A 258 -2.02 -12.96 21.59
C SER A 258 -3.36 -13.31 20.93
N LEU A 259 -3.77 -12.55 19.90
CA LEU A 259 -5.00 -12.77 19.12
C LEU A 259 -4.81 -13.85 18.06
#